data_AF-A0A2U3B3S3-F1
#
_entry.id   AF-A0A2U3B3S3-F1
#
_cell.length_a   1.000
_cell.length_b   1.000
_cell.length_c   1.000
_cell.angle_alpha   90.00
_cell.angle_beta   90.00
_cell.angle_gamma   90.00
#
_symmetry.space_group_name_H-M   'P 1'
#
loop_
_entity.id
_entity.type
_entity.pdbx_description
1 polymer ?
#
loop_
_entity_poly.entity_id
_entity_poly.type
_entity_poly.pdbx_seq_one_letter_code
_entity_poly.pdbx_strand_id
1 'polypeptide(L)'
;MKENVDKHIEKLVSKVMKDSVLEAPSLDFTSQVMQQVTTSSKSDVTLYKPLITKTGWVFLILIVLAFVVFVLITGDFQSSDWFDVIDFSVLSNFKMPNLLSGVKLSTTSLYALILFGIMVCIQIPLLKNYFDKRLNF
;
A
#
# COMPACT_ATOMS: atom_id res chain seq x y z
N MET A 1 79.44 2.96 -1.48
CA MET A 1 79.09 1.98 -2.53
C MET A 1 77.61 1.59 -2.54
N LYS A 2 76.94 1.44 -1.37
CA LYS A 2 75.51 1.05 -1.30
C LYS A 2 74.53 2.10 -1.87
N GLU A 3 74.77 3.39 -1.63
CA GLU A 3 73.86 4.48 -2.05
C GLU A 3 73.69 4.62 -3.58
N ASN A 4 74.69 4.24 -4.38
CA ASN A 4 74.53 4.25 -5.84
C ASN A 4 73.60 3.13 -6.29
N VAL A 5 73.70 1.94 -5.68
CA VAL A 5 72.85 0.78 -5.99
C VAL A 5 71.37 1.11 -5.77
N ASP A 6 71.04 1.76 -4.65
CA ASP A 6 69.67 2.16 -4.33
C ASP A 6 69.09 3.13 -5.38
N LYS A 7 69.88 4.10 -5.85
CA LYS A 7 69.48 5.03 -6.92
C LYS A 7 69.21 4.31 -8.25
N HIS A 8 69.96 3.26 -8.56
CA HIS A 8 69.75 2.47 -9.77
C HIS A 8 68.46 1.63 -9.69
N ILE A 9 68.15 1.09 -8.51
CA ILE A 9 66.90 0.35 -8.27
C ILE A 9 65.69 1.27 -8.34
N GLU A 10 65.75 2.45 -7.73
CA GLU A 10 64.66 3.43 -7.79
C GLU A 10 64.41 3.94 -9.23
N LYS A 11 65.48 4.10 -10.02
CA LYS A 11 65.39 4.44 -11.44
C LYS A 11 64.79 3.32 -12.30
N LEU A 12 65.05 2.06 -11.94
CA LEU A 12 64.42 0.90 -12.58
C LEU A 12 62.93 0.82 -12.25
N VAL A 13 62.57 0.95 -10.96
CA VAL A 13 61.17 0.90 -10.51
C VAL A 13 60.35 2.03 -11.14
N SER A 14 60.87 3.26 -11.13
CA SER A 14 60.19 4.42 -11.74
C SER A 14 60.04 4.29 -13.26
N LYS A 15 61.01 3.65 -13.95
CA LYS A 15 60.90 3.39 -15.38
C LYS A 15 59.85 2.32 -15.69
N VAL A 16 59.84 1.22 -14.92
CA VAL A 16 58.83 0.16 -15.07
C VAL A 16 57.43 0.70 -14.79
N MET A 17 57.25 1.51 -13.74
CA MET A 17 55.98 2.16 -13.44
C MET A 17 55.51 3.15 -14.51
N LYS A 18 56.42 3.86 -15.19
CA LYS A 18 56.09 4.78 -16.29
C LYS A 18 55.76 4.05 -17.60
N ASP A 19 56.47 2.97 -17.90
CA ASP A 19 56.30 2.19 -19.13
C ASP A 19 55.11 1.21 -19.03
N SER A 20 54.54 1.04 -17.84
CA SER A 20 53.32 0.27 -17.62
C SER A 20 52.12 1.06 -18.16
N VAL A 21 51.44 0.51 -19.16
CA VAL A 21 50.20 1.07 -19.68
C VAL A 21 49.21 1.15 -18.53
N LEU A 22 48.71 2.36 -18.23
CA LEU A 22 47.61 2.51 -17.29
C LEU A 22 46.40 1.80 -17.88
N GLU A 23 45.98 0.72 -17.23
CA GLU A 23 44.72 0.02 -17.48
C GLU A 23 43.59 1.06 -17.37
N ALA A 24 43.11 1.53 -18.52
CA ALA A 24 41.97 2.42 -18.58
C ALA A 24 40.71 1.59 -18.33
N PRO A 25 39.78 2.07 -17.50
CA PRO A 25 38.50 1.39 -17.36
C PRO A 25 37.83 1.27 -18.74
N SER A 26 36.98 0.27 -18.90
CA SER A 26 36.16 0.14 -20.10
C SER A 26 35.34 1.41 -20.32
N LEU A 27 35.06 1.75 -21.58
CA LEU A 27 34.29 2.95 -21.94
C LEU A 27 32.95 3.05 -21.20
N ASP A 28 32.36 1.89 -20.87
CA ASP A 28 31.07 1.78 -20.20
C ASP A 28 31.14 1.60 -18.68
N PHE A 29 32.34 1.64 -18.08
CA PHE A 29 32.53 1.38 -16.65
C PHE A 29 31.64 2.28 -15.77
N THR A 30 31.62 3.58 -16.03
CA THR A 30 30.80 4.54 -15.30
C THR A 30 29.30 4.26 -15.47
N SER A 31 28.88 3.85 -16.66
CA SER A 31 27.48 3.51 -16.95
C SER A 31 27.04 2.27 -16.16
N GLN A 32 27.86 1.21 -16.16
CA GLN A 32 27.57 -0.02 -15.42
C GLN A 32 27.55 0.19 -13.90
N VAL A 33 28.49 0.98 -13.37
CA VAL A 33 28.51 1.33 -11.94
C VAL A 33 27.27 2.16 -11.57
N MET A 34 26.92 3.18 -12.35
CA MET A 34 25.72 3.98 -12.09
C MET A 34 24.43 3.20 -12.25
N GLN A 35 24.36 2.23 -13.16
CA GLN A 35 23.23 1.32 -13.30
C GLN A 35 23.05 0.48 -12.03
N GLN A 36 24.13 -0.06 -11.47
CA GLN A 36 24.08 -0.85 -10.24
C GLN A 36 23.74 0.01 -9.00
N VAL A 37 24.26 1.24 -8.93
CA VAL A 37 23.97 2.18 -7.82
C VAL A 37 22.53 2.67 -7.86
N THR A 38 21.94 2.84 -9.05
CA THR A 38 20.54 3.27 -9.19
C THR A 38 19.52 2.16 -8.92
N THR A 39 19.85 0.90 -9.19
CA THR A 39 19.03 -0.25 -8.78
C THR A 39 19.09 -0.49 -7.28
N SER A 40 20.28 -0.41 -6.66
CA SER A 40 20.43 -0.54 -5.20
C SER A 40 19.87 0.66 -4.41
N SER A 41 19.88 1.88 -4.96
CA SER A 41 19.26 3.03 -4.27
C SER A 41 17.73 3.05 -4.37
N LYS A 42 17.14 2.42 -5.40
CA LYS A 42 15.68 2.25 -5.48
C LYS A 42 15.12 1.23 -4.50
N SER A 43 15.90 0.24 -4.06
CA SER A 43 15.42 -0.80 -3.14
C SER A 43 15.26 -0.33 -1.70
N ASP A 44 15.99 0.71 -1.29
CA ASP A 44 16.01 1.22 0.10
C ASP A 44 15.25 2.54 0.29
N VAL A 45 14.46 2.97 -0.69
CA VAL A 45 13.49 4.04 -0.44
C VAL A 45 12.54 3.50 0.63
N THR A 46 12.54 4.12 1.80
CA THR A 46 11.65 3.86 2.92
C THR A 46 10.21 4.09 2.47
N LEU A 47 9.65 3.10 1.76
CA LEU A 47 8.29 3.15 1.29
C LEU A 47 7.41 3.21 2.52
N TYR A 48 6.71 4.33 2.67
CA TYR A 48 5.76 4.55 3.75
C TYR A 48 4.70 3.44 3.68
N LYS A 49 4.86 2.42 4.53
CA LYS A 49 3.89 1.35 4.69
C LYS A 49 2.80 1.91 5.60
N PRO A 50 1.56 2.09 5.09
CA PRO A 50 0.50 2.68 5.89
C PRO A 50 0.28 1.84 7.17
N LEU A 51 0.05 2.53 8.29
CA LEU A 51 -0.07 1.94 9.64
C LEU A 51 -1.10 0.79 9.70
N ILE A 52 -2.13 0.88 8.86
CA ILE A 52 -3.10 -0.18 8.61
C ILE A 52 -3.11 -0.46 7.11
N THR A 53 -2.96 -1.72 6.74
CA THR A 53 -3.06 -2.16 5.34
C THR A 53 -4.43 -1.82 4.76
N LYS A 54 -4.52 -1.64 3.44
CA LYS A 54 -5.80 -1.34 2.77
C LYS A 54 -6.87 -2.41 3.06
N THR A 55 -6.46 -3.66 3.28
CA THR A 55 -7.33 -4.76 3.70
C THR A 55 -7.77 -4.65 5.17
N GLY A 56 -6.89 -4.17 6.06
CA GLY A 56 -7.24 -3.92 7.46
C GLY A 56 -8.35 -2.87 7.62
N TRP A 57 -8.35 -1.83 6.77
CA TRP A 57 -9.43 -0.83 6.74
C TRP A 57 -10.78 -1.44 6.35
N VAL A 58 -10.82 -2.32 5.35
CA VAL A 58 -12.06 -3.01 4.94
C VAL A 58 -12.58 -3.90 6.05
N PHE A 59 -11.69 -4.64 6.72
CA PHE A 59 -12.08 -5.52 7.83
C PHE A 59 -12.63 -4.73 9.02
N LEU A 60 -12.03 -3.58 9.34
CA LEU A 60 -12.50 -2.68 10.40
C LEU A 60 -13.90 -2.16 10.07
N ILE A 61 -14.13 -1.67 8.85
CA ILE A 61 -15.45 -1.21 8.40
C ILE A 61 -16.48 -2.34 8.48
N LEU A 62 -16.13 -3.55 8.06
CA LEU A 62 -17.01 -4.71 8.10
C LEU A 62 -17.43 -5.06 9.54
N ILE A 63 -16.49 -5.04 10.48
CA ILE A 63 -16.77 -5.29 11.90
C ILE A 63 -17.71 -4.24 12.47
N VAL A 64 -17.43 -2.95 12.20
CA VAL A 64 -18.27 -1.86 12.68
C VAL A 64 -19.68 -1.97 12.10
N LEU A 65 -19.80 -2.29 10.81
CA LEU A 65 -21.09 -2.47 10.16
C LEU A 65 -21.86 -3.66 10.74
N ALA A 66 -21.19 -4.79 10.97
CA ALA A 66 -21.80 -5.96 11.59
C ALA A 66 -22.29 -5.66 13.02
N PHE A 67 -21.50 -4.90 13.79
CA PHE A 67 -21.88 -4.47 15.13
C PHE A 67 -23.09 -3.54 15.11
N VAL A 68 -23.14 -2.57 14.20
CA VAL A 68 -24.31 -1.70 14.02
C VAL A 68 -25.55 -2.53 13.69
N VAL A 69 -25.47 -3.43 12.70
CA VAL A 69 -26.60 -4.31 12.33
C VAL A 69 -27.04 -5.18 13.51
N PHE A 70 -26.11 -5.73 14.28
CA PHE A 70 -26.42 -6.52 15.46
C PHE A 70 -27.18 -5.71 16.51
N VAL A 71 -26.74 -4.47 16.78
CA VAL A 71 -27.44 -3.56 17.69
C VAL A 71 -28.83 -3.18 17.15
N LEU A 72 -28.98 -2.95 15.84
CA LEU A 72 -30.29 -2.61 15.26
C LEU A 72 -31.32 -3.76 15.35
N ILE A 73 -30.87 -5.01 15.29
CA ILE A 73 -31.76 -6.20 15.33
C ILE A 73 -32.10 -6.60 16.77
N THR A 74 -31.13 -6.46 17.68
CA THR A 74 -31.24 -6.99 19.06
C THR A 74 -31.52 -5.90 20.08
N GLY A 75 -31.38 -4.63 19.70
CA GLY A 75 -31.60 -3.48 20.56
C GLY A 75 -33.08 -3.12 20.60
N ASP A 76 -33.73 -3.35 21.74
CA ASP A 76 -34.82 -2.47 22.15
C ASP A 76 -34.19 -1.07 22.33
N PHE A 77 -34.51 -0.14 21.44
CA PHE A 77 -34.14 1.27 21.56
C PHE A 77 -34.92 1.89 22.73
N GLN A 78 -34.60 1.45 23.95
CA GLN A 78 -35.05 2.12 25.14
C GLN A 78 -34.27 3.43 25.18
N SER A 79 -34.99 4.50 24.82
CA SER A 79 -34.54 5.90 24.76
C SER A 79 -33.53 6.17 25.87
N SER A 80 -32.28 6.14 25.47
CA SER A 80 -31.16 6.26 26.37
C SER A 80 -30.63 7.67 26.18
N ASP A 81 -30.67 8.48 27.23
CA ASP A 81 -30.30 9.92 27.23
C ASP A 81 -28.93 10.23 26.60
N TRP A 82 -28.06 9.22 26.41
CA TRP A 82 -26.77 9.32 25.73
C TRP A 82 -26.88 9.46 24.20
N PHE A 83 -27.97 9.00 23.58
CA PHE A 83 -28.23 9.18 22.15
C PHE A 83 -28.91 10.52 21.82
N ASP A 84 -29.49 11.23 22.80
CA ASP A 84 -30.14 12.54 22.60
C ASP A 84 -29.12 13.65 22.25
N VAL A 85 -27.84 13.47 22.58
CA VAL A 85 -26.76 14.41 22.21
C VAL A 85 -26.32 14.24 20.77
N ILE A 86 -26.51 13.05 20.19
CA ILE A 86 -26.25 12.83 18.76
C ILE A 86 -27.52 13.20 18.04
N ASP A 87 -27.56 14.41 17.49
CA ASP A 87 -28.68 14.89 16.69
C ASP A 87 -28.76 14.09 15.37
N PHE A 88 -29.37 12.91 15.46
CA PHE A 88 -29.76 12.11 14.31
C PHE A 88 -30.87 12.78 13.51
N SER A 89 -31.30 14.02 13.83
CA SER A 89 -32.20 14.80 12.98
C SER A 89 -31.71 14.85 11.54
N VAL A 90 -30.40 14.87 11.25
CA VAL A 90 -29.95 14.89 9.84
C VAL A 90 -30.21 13.55 9.14
N LEU A 91 -30.14 12.43 9.85
CA LEU A 91 -30.42 11.09 9.31
C LEU A 91 -31.92 10.78 9.30
N SER A 92 -32.67 11.26 10.27
CA SER A 92 -34.14 11.10 10.36
C SER A 92 -34.89 12.10 9.48
N ASN A 93 -34.36 13.32 9.27
CA ASN A 93 -34.82 14.27 8.26
C ASN A 93 -34.20 14.02 6.89
N PHE A 94 -33.36 13.00 6.73
CA PHE A 94 -33.14 12.39 5.42
C PHE A 94 -34.46 11.72 5.04
N LYS A 95 -35.42 12.53 4.57
CA LYS A 95 -36.54 12.07 3.77
C LYS A 95 -35.91 11.41 2.57
N MET A 96 -35.68 10.09 2.69
CA MET A 96 -35.44 9.23 1.55
C MET A 96 -36.49 9.65 0.53
N PRO A 97 -36.09 10.20 -0.64
CA PRO A 97 -37.07 10.62 -1.61
C PRO A 97 -37.97 9.42 -1.85
N ASN A 98 -39.29 9.66 -1.86
CA ASN A 98 -40.34 8.65 -1.88
C ASN A 98 -40.32 7.73 -3.14
N LEU A 99 -39.19 7.62 -3.83
CA LEU A 99 -38.89 6.71 -4.94
C LEU A 99 -39.19 5.24 -4.60
N LEU A 100 -39.21 4.87 -3.31
CA LEU A 100 -39.54 3.51 -2.85
C LEU A 100 -40.93 3.38 -2.22
N SER A 101 -41.72 4.46 -2.11
CA SER A 101 -43.03 4.43 -1.44
C SER A 101 -44.11 3.61 -2.16
N GLY A 102 -43.90 3.28 -3.44
CA GLY A 102 -44.72 2.32 -4.18
C GLY A 102 -44.21 0.87 -4.13
N VAL A 103 -43.01 0.63 -3.60
CA VAL A 103 -42.36 -0.68 -3.64
C VAL A 103 -42.54 -1.38 -2.30
N LYS A 104 -43.56 -2.24 -2.21
CA LYS A 104 -43.72 -3.17 -1.08
C LYS A 104 -42.63 -4.24 -1.15
N LEU A 105 -41.45 -3.95 -0.60
CA LEU A 105 -40.39 -4.94 -0.47
C LEU A 105 -40.81 -5.99 0.57
N SER A 106 -40.89 -7.25 0.13
CA SER A 106 -41.06 -8.39 1.04
C SER A 106 -39.83 -8.48 1.95
N THR A 107 -40.01 -8.97 3.18
CA THR A 107 -38.92 -9.19 4.15
C THR A 107 -37.81 -10.05 3.55
N THR A 108 -38.15 -11.05 2.73
CA THR A 108 -37.18 -11.87 1.99
C THR A 108 -36.36 -11.05 0.99
N SER A 109 -36.98 -10.10 0.29
CA SER A 109 -36.28 -9.23 -0.65
C SER A 109 -35.34 -8.26 0.06
N LEU A 110 -35.70 -7.82 1.27
CA LEU A 110 -34.85 -6.97 2.10
C LEU A 110 -33.60 -7.76 2.58
N TYR A 111 -33.78 -8.99 3.07
CA TYR A 111 -32.64 -9.85 3.42
C TYR A 111 -31.74 -10.15 2.23
N ALA A 112 -32.32 -10.40 1.05
CA ALA A 112 -31.56 -10.62 -0.17
C ALA A 112 -30.74 -9.39 -0.57
N LEU A 113 -31.30 -8.18 -0.45
CA LEU A 113 -30.59 -6.93 -0.73
C LEU A 113 -29.40 -6.72 0.20
N ILE A 114 -29.58 -7.00 1.49
CA ILE A 114 -28.52 -6.89 2.50
C ILE A 114 -27.39 -7.89 2.20
N LEU A 115 -27.75 -9.16 1.95
CA LEU A 115 -26.77 -10.21 1.64
C LEU A 115 -26.02 -9.90 0.34
N PHE A 116 -26.73 -9.38 -0.67
CA PHE A 116 -26.13 -8.91 -1.91
C PHE A 116 -25.14 -7.77 -1.68
N GLY A 117 -25.47 -6.79 -0.81
CA GLY A 117 -24.55 -5.72 -0.41
C GLY A 117 -23.28 -6.27 0.23
N ILE A 118 -23.40 -7.22 1.17
CA ILE A 118 -22.25 -7.88 1.81
C ILE A 118 -21.40 -8.61 0.77
N MET A 119 -22.03 -9.34 -0.15
CA MET A 119 -21.35 -10.06 -1.22
C MET A 119 -20.54 -9.12 -2.11
N VAL A 120 -21.10 -7.96 -2.51
CA VAL A 120 -20.39 -6.96 -3.31
C VAL A 120 -19.19 -6.38 -2.55
N CYS A 121 -19.36 -6.09 -1.25
CA CYS A 121 -18.26 -5.62 -0.40
C CYS A 121 -17.09 -6.62 -0.32
N ILE A 122 -17.36 -7.92 -0.37
CA ILE A 122 -16.33 -8.97 -0.40
C ILE A 122 -15.73 -9.11 -1.81
N GLN A 123 -16.54 -8.97 -2.87
CA GLN A 123 -16.09 -9.13 -4.25
C GLN A 123 -15.11 -8.03 -4.68
N ILE A 124 -15.33 -6.78 -4.29
CA ILE A 124 -14.45 -5.65 -4.66
C ILE A 124 -12.98 -5.88 -4.26
N PRO A 125 -12.62 -6.22 -3.01
CA PRO A 125 -11.23 -6.47 -2.63
C PRO A 125 -10.67 -7.75 -3.28
N LEU A 126 -11.50 -8.76 -3.51
CA LEU A 126 -11.08 -10.01 -4.16
C LEU A 126 -10.68 -9.74 -5.62
N LEU A 127 -11.50 -8.98 -6.33
CA LEU A 127 -11.26 -8.58 -7.71
C LEU A 127 -10.06 -7.63 -7.81
N LYS A 128 -9.95 -6.67 -6.88
CA LYS A 128 -8.79 -5.77 -6.80
C LYS A 128 -7.48 -6.56 -6.62
N ASN A 129 -7.45 -7.51 -5.68
CA ASN A 129 -6.26 -8.33 -5.44
C ASN A 129 -5.90 -9.20 -6.66
N TYR A 130 -6.90 -9.69 -7.39
CA TYR A 130 -6.68 -10.44 -8.64
C TYR A 130 -6.04 -9.56 -9.72
N PHE A 131 -6.54 -8.33 -9.92
CA PHE A 131 -5.97 -7.40 -10.90
C PHE A 131 -4.60 -6.85 -10.50
N ASP A 132 -4.37 -6.53 -9.22
CA ASP A 132 -3.07 -6.08 -8.72
C ASP A 132 -1.97 -7.14 -8.97
N LYS A 133 -2.30 -8.44 -8.86
CA LYS A 133 -1.37 -9.53 -9.19
C LYS A 133 -1.10 -9.68 -10.69
N ARG A 134 -2.05 -9.30 -11.54
CA ARG A 134 -1.93 -9.41 -13.01
C ARG A 134 -1.24 -8.19 -13.64
N LEU A 135 -1.35 -7.03 -13.02
CA LEU A 135 -0.84 -5.75 -13.54
C LEU A 135 0.49 -5.30 -12.93
N ASN A 136 1.00 -5.99 -11.90
CA ASN A 136 2.40 -5.87 -11.49
C ASN A 136 3.29 -6.58 -12.53
N PHE A 137 3.78 -5.82 -13.51
CA PHE A 137 4.95 -6.15 -14.32
C PHE A 137 6.23 -5.84 -13.55
#